data_AF-A0A2N2R001-F1
#
_entry.id   AF-A0A2N2R001-F1
#
_cell.length_a   1.000
_cell.length_b   1.000
_cell.length_c   1.000
_cell.angle_alpha   90.00
_cell.angle_beta   90.00
_cell.angle_gamma   90.00
#
_symmetry.space_group_name_H-M   'P 1'
#
loop_
_entity.id
_entity.type
_entity.pdbx_description
1 polymer ?
#
loop_
_entity_poly.entity_id
_entity_poly.type
_entity_poly.pdbx_seq_one_letter_code
_entity_poly.pdbx_strand_id
1 'polypeptide(L)'
;MADTDLKKNREILFSKFPPGQVPEAADDLQRIEAIEVQAKFEKRSLGVSYDLQQHTLRELDEHLVDKGFHLDNTLLTKLTRALIYYVEETQLHNIGAPEKRLKRSAQEAYVQAWEHHPHGDHDDTPPEWREYK
;
A
#
# COMPACT_ATOMS: atom_id res chain seq x y z
N MET A 1 4.97 -7.77 10.15
CA MET A 1 5.49 -6.61 9.40
C MET A 1 4.69 -6.29 8.12
N ALA A 2 3.65 -7.06 7.76
CA ALA A 2 2.78 -6.75 6.62
C ALA A 2 1.72 -5.65 6.92
N ASP A 3 1.24 -5.56 8.17
CA ASP A 3 0.17 -4.63 8.57
C ASP A 3 0.46 -3.15 8.31
N THR A 4 1.70 -2.72 8.52
CA THR A 4 2.08 -1.31 8.36
C THR A 4 2.04 -0.83 6.91
N ASP A 5 2.14 -1.72 5.93
CA ASP A 5 2.05 -1.33 4.52
C ASP A 5 0.60 -1.12 4.07
N LEU A 6 -0.37 -1.70 4.77
CA LEU A 6 -1.80 -1.55 4.45
C LEU A 6 -2.40 -0.29 5.08
N LYS A 7 -1.83 0.23 6.17
CA LYS A 7 -2.26 1.51 6.75
C LYS A 7 -1.84 2.68 5.86
N LYS A 8 -2.81 3.34 5.22
CA LYS A 8 -2.59 4.51 4.37
C LYS A 8 -2.91 5.78 5.14
N ASN A 9 -2.12 6.83 4.87
CA ASN A 9 -2.38 8.19 5.34
C ASN A 9 -2.43 9.10 4.10
N ARG A 10 -3.58 9.70 3.82
CA ARG A 10 -3.82 10.53 2.64
C ARG A 10 -4.34 11.91 3.02
N GLU A 11 -4.32 12.81 2.06
CA GLU A 11 -4.90 14.14 2.19
C GLU A 11 -5.92 14.37 1.08
N ILE A 12 -7.15 14.69 1.48
CA ILE A 12 -8.25 15.07 0.58
C ILE A 12 -8.30 16.59 0.58
N LEU A 13 -7.93 17.22 -0.54
CA LEU A 13 -7.96 18.67 -0.70
C LEU A 13 -9.28 19.12 -1.30
N PHE A 14 -9.89 20.14 -0.72
CA PHE A 14 -11.13 20.74 -1.19
C PHE A 14 -10.84 21.97 -2.05
N SER A 15 -11.74 22.19 -3.01
CA SER A 15 -11.78 23.43 -3.78
C SER A 15 -12.01 24.63 -2.88
N LYS A 16 -11.67 25.83 -3.37
CA LYS A 16 -11.86 27.07 -2.62
C LYS A 16 -13.34 27.41 -2.37
N PHE A 17 -14.25 26.94 -3.23
CA PHE A 17 -15.67 27.23 -3.16
C PHE A 17 -16.49 25.96 -3.42
N PRO A 18 -17.56 25.71 -2.65
CA PRO A 18 -18.10 26.55 -1.57
C PRO A 18 -17.20 26.58 -0.31
N PRO A 19 -17.28 27.62 0.54
CA PRO A 19 -16.60 27.62 1.84
C PRO A 19 -17.30 26.65 2.81
N GLY A 20 -16.65 26.31 3.93
CA GLY A 20 -17.28 25.51 5.00
C GLY A 20 -17.29 23.99 4.77
N GLN A 21 -16.75 23.50 3.65
CA GLN A 21 -16.76 22.07 3.30
C GLN A 21 -16.01 21.18 4.30
N VAL A 22 -14.90 21.66 4.88
CA VAL A 22 -14.02 20.84 5.73
C VAL A 22 -14.71 20.34 7.01
N PRO A 23 -15.34 21.19 7.84
CA PRO A 23 -16.09 20.71 9.01
C PRO A 23 -17.17 19.69 8.64
N GLU A 24 -18.00 19.99 7.64
CA GLU A 24 -19.12 19.13 7.24
C GLU A 24 -18.64 17.78 6.70
N ALA A 25 -17.60 17.78 5.86
CA ALA A 25 -16.99 16.56 5.33
C ALA A 25 -16.27 15.76 6.43
N ALA A 26 -15.68 16.42 7.43
CA ALA A 26 -15.07 15.73 8.56
C ALA A 26 -16.12 14.97 9.38
N ASP A 27 -17.22 15.65 9.73
CA ASP A 27 -18.34 15.05 10.47
C ASP A 27 -18.98 13.90 9.69
N ASP A 28 -18.95 13.97 8.37
CA ASP A 28 -19.45 12.93 7.49
C ASP A 28 -18.56 11.69 7.48
N LEU A 29 -17.26 11.86 7.20
CA LEU A 29 -16.31 10.75 7.17
C LEU A 29 -16.10 10.11 8.54
N GLN A 30 -16.22 10.85 9.64
CA GLN A 30 -16.11 10.29 11.01
C GLN A 30 -17.23 9.28 11.33
N ARG A 31 -18.32 9.26 10.56
CA ARG A 31 -19.40 8.28 10.71
C ARG A 31 -19.10 6.96 10.00
N ILE A 32 -18.07 6.92 9.16
CA ILE A 32 -17.63 5.71 8.50
C ILE A 32 -16.69 4.97 9.47
N GLU A 33 -16.95 3.68 9.67
CA GLU A 33 -16.14 2.84 10.54
C GLU A 33 -14.71 2.71 10.00
N ALA A 34 -13.72 2.60 10.89
CA ALA A 34 -12.31 2.36 10.55
C ALA A 34 -11.62 3.42 9.68
N ILE A 35 -12.06 4.68 9.79
CA ILE A 35 -11.36 5.83 9.22
C ILE A 35 -10.99 6.80 10.35
N GLU A 36 -9.71 7.14 10.46
CA GLU A 36 -9.25 8.26 11.29
C GLU A 36 -9.27 9.54 10.44
N VAL A 37 -9.94 10.59 10.92
CA VAL A 37 -10.10 11.85 10.18
C VAL A 37 -9.49 13.01 10.96
N GLN A 38 -8.70 13.84 10.28
CA GLN A 38 -8.08 15.05 10.82
C GLN A 38 -8.41 16.27 9.96
N ALA A 39 -9.20 17.19 10.49
CA ALA A 39 -9.51 18.45 9.81
C ALA A 39 -8.33 19.42 9.80
N LYS A 40 -8.03 19.99 8.62
CA LYS A 40 -6.98 21.00 8.41
C LYS A 40 -7.58 22.24 7.74
N PHE A 41 -8.28 23.06 8.54
CA PHE A 41 -9.07 24.20 8.07
C PHE A 41 -8.28 25.18 7.18
N GLU A 42 -7.08 25.56 7.60
CA GLU A 42 -6.22 26.51 6.86
C GLU A 42 -5.81 26.00 5.47
N LYS A 43 -5.71 24.67 5.31
CA LYS A 43 -5.34 24.02 4.06
C LYS A 43 -6.56 23.68 3.18
N ARG A 44 -7.78 23.85 3.70
CA ARG A 44 -9.01 23.30 3.10
C ARG A 44 -8.86 21.80 2.80
N SER A 45 -8.33 21.03 3.76
CA SER A 45 -8.10 19.61 3.56
C SER A 45 -8.52 18.75 4.75
N LEU A 46 -8.75 17.47 4.48
CA LEU A 46 -8.87 16.41 5.48
C LEU A 46 -7.67 15.48 5.35
N GLY A 47 -6.97 15.26 6.46
CA GLY A 47 -6.12 14.08 6.60
C GLY A 47 -7.00 12.88 6.89
N VAL A 48 -6.80 11.78 6.17
CA VAL A 48 -7.52 10.52 6.40
C VAL A 48 -6.52 9.39 6.56
N SER A 49 -6.78 8.51 7.52
CA SER A 49 -6.00 7.30 7.72
C SER A 49 -6.92 6.10 7.77
N TYR A 50 -6.59 5.07 7.01
CA TYR A 50 -7.42 3.88 6.87
C TYR A 50 -6.58 2.64 6.55
N ASP A 51 -7.14 1.47 6.79
CA ASP A 51 -6.58 0.21 6.31
C ASP A 51 -7.05 -0.04 4.88
N LEU A 52 -6.10 -0.33 3.97
CA LEU A 52 -6.39 -0.54 2.56
C LEU A 52 -7.36 -1.71 2.31
N GLN A 53 -7.44 -2.69 3.21
CA GLN A 53 -8.37 -3.82 3.11
C GLN A 53 -9.82 -3.42 3.38
N GLN A 54 -10.04 -2.29 4.05
CA GLN A 54 -11.36 -1.80 4.43
C GLN A 54 -11.80 -0.63 3.56
N HIS A 55 -10.84 0.25 3.25
CA HIS A 55 -11.12 1.49 2.54
C HIS A 55 -10.04 1.87 1.51
N THR A 56 -10.43 2.69 0.53
CA THR A 56 -9.52 3.24 -0.50
C THR A 56 -9.71 4.75 -0.67
N LEU A 57 -8.69 5.48 -1.14
CA LEU A 57 -8.87 6.93 -1.36
C LEU A 57 -9.96 7.21 -2.40
N ARG A 58 -10.09 6.34 -3.41
CA ARG A 58 -11.05 6.50 -4.51
C ARG A 58 -12.48 6.51 -3.97
N GLU A 59 -12.84 5.55 -3.13
CA GLU A 59 -14.20 5.45 -2.62
C GLU A 59 -14.54 6.63 -1.69
N LEU A 60 -13.58 7.13 -0.89
CA LEU A 60 -13.82 8.25 0.03
C LEU A 60 -14.02 9.54 -0.76
N ASP A 61 -13.23 9.73 -1.79
CA ASP A 61 -13.38 10.84 -2.71
C ASP A 61 -14.72 10.79 -3.46
N GLU A 62 -15.12 9.61 -3.96
CA GLU A 62 -16.41 9.39 -4.63
C GLU A 62 -17.57 9.65 -3.67
N HIS A 63 -17.49 9.12 -2.44
CA HIS A 63 -18.48 9.35 -1.38
C HIS A 63 -18.70 10.83 -1.08
N LEU A 64 -17.61 11.59 -0.97
CA LEU A 64 -17.66 13.04 -0.74
C LEU A 64 -18.27 13.76 -1.95
N VAL A 65 -17.88 13.40 -3.17
CA VAL A 65 -18.44 14.00 -4.38
C VAL A 65 -19.94 13.71 -4.51
N ASP A 66 -20.37 12.48 -4.21
CA ASP A 66 -21.78 12.07 -4.24
C ASP A 66 -22.64 12.84 -3.22
N LYS A 67 -22.04 13.26 -2.11
CA LYS A 67 -22.69 14.15 -1.12
C LYS A 67 -22.65 15.63 -1.49
N GLY A 68 -22.04 15.99 -2.62
CA GLY A 68 -21.98 17.36 -3.12
C GLY A 68 -20.77 18.15 -2.64
N PHE A 69 -19.77 17.51 -2.04
CA PHE A 69 -18.51 18.17 -1.74
C PHE A 69 -17.68 18.37 -3.03
N HIS A 70 -17.00 19.50 -3.09
CA HIS A 70 -16.22 19.94 -4.23
C HIS A 70 -14.73 19.80 -3.92
N LEU A 71 -14.14 18.71 -4.36
CA LEU A 71 -12.71 18.45 -4.20
C LEU A 71 -11.86 19.33 -5.14
N ASP A 72 -10.60 19.54 -4.79
CA ASP A 72 -9.67 20.27 -5.66
C ASP A 72 -9.48 19.53 -6.98
N ASN A 73 -9.55 20.31 -8.06
CA ASN A 73 -9.62 19.81 -9.43
C ASN A 73 -8.50 20.38 -10.32
N THR A 74 -7.44 20.90 -9.71
CA THR A 74 -6.23 21.29 -10.44
C THR A 74 -5.60 20.07 -11.12
N LEU A 75 -4.88 20.29 -12.22
CA LEU A 75 -4.25 19.18 -12.98
C LEU A 75 -3.32 18.35 -12.09
N LEU A 76 -2.53 19.00 -11.25
CA LEU A 76 -1.60 18.32 -10.33
C LEU A 76 -2.35 17.44 -9.33
N THR A 77 -3.43 17.94 -8.71
CA THR A 77 -4.23 17.14 -7.77
C THR A 77 -4.88 15.94 -8.45
N LYS A 78 -5.39 16.11 -9.68
CA LYS A 78 -5.97 15.01 -10.46
C LYS A 78 -4.94 13.92 -10.77
N LEU A 79 -3.72 14.30 -11.19
CA LEU A 79 -2.65 13.35 -11.48
C LEU A 79 -2.21 12.59 -10.22
N THR A 80 -2.03 13.31 -9.10
CA THR A 80 -1.67 12.69 -7.81
C THR A 80 -2.75 11.71 -7.35
N ARG A 81 -4.02 12.09 -7.42
CA ARG A 81 -5.16 11.19 -7.07
C ARG A 81 -5.21 9.97 -7.97
N ALA A 82 -5.09 10.15 -9.29
CA ALA A 82 -5.08 9.05 -10.24
C ALA A 82 -3.94 8.04 -9.96
N LEU A 83 -2.74 8.54 -9.63
CA LEU A 83 -1.62 7.70 -9.24
C LEU A 83 -1.91 6.92 -7.95
N ILE A 84 -2.44 7.60 -6.92
CA ILE A 84 -2.81 6.94 -5.66
C ILE A 84 -3.84 5.84 -5.91
N TYR A 85 -4.89 6.13 -6.69
CA TYR A 85 -5.92 5.15 -6.99
C TYR A 85 -5.35 3.92 -7.69
N TYR A 86 -4.52 4.14 -8.70
CA TYR A 86 -3.89 3.04 -9.44
C TYR A 86 -3.00 2.18 -8.54
N VAL A 87 -2.21 2.80 -7.66
CA VAL A 87 -1.31 2.08 -6.73
C VAL A 87 -2.12 1.27 -5.72
N GLU A 88 -3.16 1.87 -5.14
CA GLU A 88 -4.03 1.22 -4.14
C GLU A 88 -4.80 0.04 -4.76
N GLU A 89 -5.36 0.23 -5.96
CA GLU A 89 -6.03 -0.82 -6.73
C GLU A 89 -5.06 -1.96 -7.09
N THR A 90 -3.84 -1.63 -7.53
CA THR A 90 -2.81 -2.63 -7.85
C THR A 90 -2.38 -3.40 -6.61
N GLN A 91 -2.24 -2.73 -5.46
CA GLN A 91 -1.86 -3.37 -4.20
C GLN A 91 -2.93 -4.36 -3.74
N LEU A 92 -4.20 -3.96 -3.78
CA LEU A 92 -5.33 -4.84 -3.47
C LEU A 92 -5.38 -6.04 -4.42
N HIS A 93 -5.20 -5.81 -5.72
CA HIS A 93 -5.14 -6.89 -6.71
C HIS A 93 -4.02 -7.88 -6.40
N ASN A 94 -2.84 -7.40 -6.01
CA ASN A 94 -1.69 -8.24 -5.68
C ASN A 94 -1.89 -9.04 -4.39
N ILE A 95 -2.57 -8.48 -3.39
CA ILE A 95 -2.92 -9.20 -2.15
C ILE A 95 -3.93 -10.33 -2.44
N GLY A 96 -4.88 -10.08 -3.33
CA GLY A 96 -5.86 -11.08 -3.76
C GLY A 96 -5.33 -12.08 -4.81
N ALA A 97 -4.16 -11.82 -5.39
CA ALA A 97 -3.59 -12.69 -6.41
C ALA A 97 -3.16 -14.03 -5.80
N PRO A 98 -3.50 -15.17 -6.43
CA PRO A 98 -3.04 -16.46 -5.95
C PRO A 98 -1.52 -16.51 -5.98
N GLU A 99 -0.91 -17.06 -4.93
CA GLU A 99 0.53 -17.34 -4.94
C GLU A 99 0.87 -18.09 -6.23
N LYS A 100 1.77 -17.50 -7.03
CA LYS A 100 2.33 -18.21 -8.18
C LYS A 100 3.01 -19.45 -7.63
N ARG A 101 2.39 -20.62 -7.82
CA ARG A 101 3.05 -21.90 -7.60
C ARG A 101 4.33 -21.89 -8.43
N LEU A 102 5.47 -21.67 -7.78
CA LEU A 102 6.76 -22.02 -8.35
C LEU A 102 6.65 -23.49 -8.73
N LYS A 103 6.93 -23.83 -9.99
CA LYS A 103 6.93 -25.24 -10.41
C LYS A 103 7.85 -25.97 -9.44
N ARG A 104 7.35 -27.00 -8.74
CA ARG A 104 8.12 -27.83 -7.79
C ARG A 104 9.47 -28.26 -8.37
N SER A 105 9.46 -28.56 -9.67
CA SER A 105 10.63 -28.93 -10.46
C SER A 105 11.75 -27.88 -10.52
N ALA A 106 11.43 -26.57 -10.47
CA ALA A 106 12.45 -25.52 -10.48
C ALA A 106 13.16 -25.41 -9.12
N GLN A 107 12.43 -25.67 -8.03
CA GLN A 107 12.99 -25.65 -6.68
C GLN A 107 13.80 -26.91 -6.40
N GLU A 108 13.32 -28.08 -6.84
CA GLU A 108 14.07 -29.35 -6.78
C GLU A 108 15.34 -29.31 -7.63
N ALA A 109 15.29 -28.77 -8.85
CA ALA A 109 16.47 -28.59 -9.69
C ALA A 109 17.48 -27.60 -9.07
N TYR A 110 17.01 -26.54 -8.43
CA TYR A 110 17.88 -25.58 -7.74
C TYR A 110 18.49 -26.16 -6.47
N VAL A 111 17.71 -26.94 -5.70
CA VAL A 111 18.21 -27.67 -4.51
C VAL A 111 19.24 -28.71 -4.90
N GLN A 112 18.98 -29.53 -5.93
CA GLN A 112 19.96 -30.48 -6.45
C GLN A 112 21.22 -29.79 -6.96
N ALA A 113 21.08 -28.71 -7.74
CA ALA A 113 22.22 -27.93 -8.20
C ALA A 113 23.01 -27.37 -7.01
N TRP A 114 22.35 -26.82 -5.99
CA TRP A 114 22.99 -26.31 -4.77
C TRP A 114 23.74 -27.39 -3.99
N GLU A 115 23.15 -28.58 -3.80
CA GLU A 115 23.83 -29.71 -3.15
C GLU A 115 25.07 -30.17 -3.93
N HIS A 116 25.07 -30.04 -5.25
CA HIS A 116 26.20 -30.39 -6.11
C HIS A 116 27.27 -29.29 -6.25
N HIS A 117 27.07 -28.09 -5.69
CA HIS A 117 28.11 -27.07 -5.65
C HIS A 117 29.01 -27.30 -4.42
N PRO A 118 30.35 -27.16 -4.51
CA PRO A 118 31.20 -27.25 -3.34
C PRO A 118 30.99 -26.05 -2.42
N HIS A 119 30.32 -26.27 -1.29
CA HIS A 119 30.19 -25.32 -0.18
C HIS A 119 31.09 -25.78 0.99
N GLY A 120 31.65 -24.83 1.75
CA GLY A 120 32.75 -25.07 2.71
C GLY A 120 32.38 -25.86 3.97
N ASP A 121 31.11 -26.20 4.15
CA ASP A 121 30.57 -27.12 5.16
C ASP A 121 30.58 -28.60 4.70
N HIS A 122 30.75 -28.84 3.39
CA HIS A 122 31.10 -30.13 2.78
C HIS A 122 32.61 -30.18 2.48
N ASP A 123 33.43 -29.76 3.44
CA ASP A 123 34.87 -29.94 3.35
C ASP A 123 35.24 -31.38 3.76
N ASP A 124 35.23 -32.27 2.77
CA ASP A 124 35.70 -33.65 2.92
C ASP A 124 37.21 -33.75 3.14
N THR A 125 37.94 -32.63 3.22
CA THR A 125 39.39 -32.64 3.47
C THR A 125 39.66 -33.38 4.78
N PRO A 126 40.35 -34.54 4.71
CA PRO A 126 40.70 -35.30 5.88
C PRO A 126 41.49 -34.43 6.87
N PRO A 127 41.30 -34.62 8.18
CA PRO A 127 41.93 -33.77 9.20
C PRO A 127 43.44 -33.58 9.00
N GLU A 128 44.13 -34.63 8.53
CA GLU A 128 45.57 -34.64 8.23
C GLU A 128 46.00 -33.67 7.12
N TRP A 129 45.09 -33.16 6.29
CA TRP A 129 45.40 -32.30 5.13
C TRP A 129 44.98 -30.83 5.35
N ARG A 130 44.35 -30.50 6.48
CA ARG A 130 43.93 -29.12 6.81
C ARG A 130 45.09 -28.17 7.12
N GLU A 131 46.24 -28.69 7.54
CA GLU A 131 47.39 -27.88 7.96
C GLU A 131 48.31 -27.42 6.81
N TYR A 132 48.03 -27.85 5.57
CA TYR A 132 48.87 -27.58 4.39
C TYR A 132 48.30 -26.52 3.43
N LYS A 133 47.23 -25.80 3.81
CA LYS A 133 46.73 -24.61 3.10
C LYS A 133 47.30 -23.33 3.71
#